data_AF-A0A955D6V6-F1
#
_entry.id   AF-A0A955D6V6-F1
#
_cell.length_a   1.000
_cell.length_b   1.000
_cell.length_c   1.000
_cell.angle_alpha   90.00
_cell.angle_beta   90.00
_cell.angle_gamma   90.00
#
_symmetry.space_group_name_H-M   'P 1'
#
loop_
_entity.id
_entity.type
_entity.pdbx_description
1 polymer ?
#
loop_
_entity_poly.entity_id
_entity_poly.type
_entity_poly.pdbx_seq_one_letter_code
_entity_poly.pdbx_strand_id
1 'polypeptide(L)'
;AAVRQISATGEELVRTMESVDEGASQTAGLAESGRSGLSEMDQSMRRLDDATQSIGQRLATISEKATGITSIVTTITKVADQTNLLSVNAAIEAEKAGEYGAGFLVVAREIRRLADQAAGATMDIERMVGQMQSAVSSGVMEMDRFAEAVRSGVHEVERISTQFSQIIEQVGHGTESFRVVKEGMRSQAEGAQQINDAMTTLTAGARQTSQASTEFAQAAKDLQSAIAGLKSAISMFRLRH
;
A
#
# COMPACT_ATOMS: atom_id res chain seq x y z
N ALA A 1 18.23 -46.13 -15.44
CA ALA A 1 18.29 -44.75 -15.94
C ALA A 1 17.10 -43.93 -15.42
N ALA A 2 15.86 -44.29 -15.77
CA ALA A 2 14.65 -43.56 -15.35
C ALA A 2 14.52 -43.35 -13.83
N VAL A 3 14.81 -44.37 -13.01
CA VAL A 3 14.69 -44.28 -11.55
C VAL A 3 15.67 -43.28 -10.93
N ARG A 4 16.94 -43.31 -11.35
CA ARG A 4 17.95 -42.33 -10.90
C ARG A 4 17.58 -40.91 -11.33
N GLN A 5 16.97 -40.78 -12.51
CA GLN A 5 16.49 -39.51 -13.01
C GLN A 5 15.33 -38.98 -12.15
N ILE A 6 14.38 -39.83 -11.74
CA ILE A 6 13.28 -39.45 -10.83
C ILE A 6 13.82 -38.95 -9.49
N SER A 7 14.76 -39.68 -8.86
CA SER A 7 15.38 -39.25 -7.61
C SER A 7 16.09 -37.91 -7.74
N ALA A 8 16.90 -37.74 -8.81
CA ALA A 8 17.60 -36.49 -9.08
C ALA A 8 16.64 -35.30 -9.30
N THR A 9 15.56 -35.49 -10.08
CA THR A 9 14.55 -34.45 -10.29
C THR A 9 13.75 -34.15 -9.02
N GLY A 10 13.52 -35.16 -8.16
CA GLY A 10 12.85 -34.97 -6.88
C GLY A 10 13.67 -34.11 -5.92
N GLU A 11 14.97 -34.38 -5.81
CA GLU A 11 15.90 -33.59 -5.00
C GLU A 11 16.08 -32.15 -5.53
N GLU A 12 16.07 -31.97 -6.85
CA GLU A 12 16.08 -30.64 -7.47
C GLU A 12 14.80 -29.87 -7.16
N LEU A 13 13.62 -30.49 -7.32
CA LEU A 13 12.34 -29.86 -6.99
C LEU A 13 12.22 -29.52 -5.51
N VAL A 14 12.74 -30.35 -4.60
CA VAL A 14 12.79 -30.01 -3.16
C VAL A 14 13.59 -28.73 -2.92
N ARG A 15 14.76 -28.59 -3.55
CA ARG A 15 15.57 -27.35 -3.46
C ARG A 15 14.86 -26.16 -4.07
N THR A 16 14.16 -26.34 -5.20
CA THR A 16 13.31 -25.29 -5.78
C THR A 16 12.22 -24.86 -4.81
N MET A 17 11.54 -25.80 -4.14
CA MET A 17 10.49 -25.47 -3.16
C MET A 17 11.06 -24.72 -1.95
N GLU A 18 12.27 -25.01 -1.52
CA GLU A 18 12.94 -24.25 -0.45
C GLU A 18 13.23 -22.80 -0.85
N SER A 19 13.71 -22.58 -2.08
CA SER A 19 13.92 -21.23 -2.60
C SER A 19 12.60 -20.46 -2.76
N VAL A 20 11.53 -21.13 -3.17
CA VAL A 20 10.20 -20.54 -3.27
C VAL A 20 9.64 -20.18 -1.89
N ASP A 21 9.84 -21.03 -0.89
CA ASP A 21 9.43 -20.76 0.51
C ASP A 21 10.17 -19.54 1.09
N GLU A 22 11.47 -19.42 0.84
CA GLU A 22 12.25 -18.24 1.22
C GLU A 22 11.73 -16.96 0.56
N GLY A 23 11.45 -17.01 -0.76
CA GLY A 23 10.87 -15.89 -1.50
C GLY A 23 9.46 -15.51 -1.02
N ALA A 24 8.64 -16.50 -0.68
CA ALA A 24 7.33 -16.30 -0.08
C ALA A 24 7.44 -15.61 1.28
N SER A 25 8.31 -16.10 2.17
CA SER A 25 8.57 -15.50 3.48
C SER A 25 9.07 -14.05 3.37
N GLN A 26 9.99 -13.78 2.44
CA GLN A 26 10.46 -12.42 2.17
C GLN A 26 9.32 -11.51 1.68
N THR A 27 8.48 -12.01 0.77
CA THR A 27 7.33 -11.27 0.24
C THR A 27 6.31 -10.95 1.34
N ALA A 28 6.01 -11.91 2.22
CA ALA A 28 5.17 -11.68 3.39
C ALA A 28 5.76 -10.61 4.32
N GLY A 29 7.06 -10.67 4.59
CA GLY A 29 7.75 -9.66 5.40
C GLY A 29 7.70 -8.25 4.79
N LEU A 30 7.88 -8.13 3.47
CA LEU A 30 7.72 -6.86 2.75
C LEU A 30 6.29 -6.34 2.81
N ALA A 31 5.30 -7.22 2.66
CA ALA A 31 3.88 -6.86 2.75
C ALA A 31 3.50 -6.39 4.17
N GLU A 32 4.01 -7.04 5.20
CA GLU A 32 3.82 -6.64 6.60
C GLU A 32 4.46 -5.28 6.89
N SER A 33 5.69 -5.06 6.43
CA SER A 33 6.36 -3.76 6.54
C SER A 33 5.59 -2.67 5.79
N GLY A 34 5.04 -2.99 4.61
CA GLY A 34 4.18 -2.08 3.85
C GLY A 34 2.92 -1.70 4.64
N ARG A 35 2.27 -2.67 5.27
CA ARG A 35 1.11 -2.45 6.15
C ARG A 35 1.44 -1.58 7.36
N SER A 36 2.59 -1.78 7.99
CA SER A 36 3.06 -0.91 9.08
C SER A 36 3.26 0.53 8.60
N GLY A 37 3.90 0.73 7.44
CA GLY A 37 4.06 2.06 6.86
C GLY A 37 2.73 2.75 6.52
N LEU A 38 1.73 1.99 6.08
CA LEU A 38 0.37 2.51 5.88
C LEU A 38 -0.29 2.95 7.18
N SER A 39 -0.04 2.24 8.29
CA SER A 39 -0.55 2.66 9.60
C SER A 39 0.03 4.01 10.05
N GLU A 40 1.31 4.27 9.76
CA GLU A 40 1.93 5.58 10.02
C GLU A 40 1.34 6.67 9.11
N MET A 41 1.03 6.31 7.86
CA MET A 41 0.38 7.21 6.92
C MET A 41 -1.06 7.54 7.34
N ASP A 42 -1.84 6.58 7.83
CA ASP A 42 -3.18 6.83 8.41
C ASP A 42 -3.10 7.82 9.58
N GLN A 43 -2.17 7.62 10.51
CA GLN A 43 -1.96 8.57 11.61
C GLN A 43 -1.60 9.98 11.12
N SER A 44 -0.78 10.06 10.07
CA SER A 44 -0.41 11.34 9.47
C SER A 44 -1.60 12.03 8.79
N MET A 45 -2.45 11.28 8.10
CA MET A 45 -3.69 11.79 7.50
C MET A 45 -4.68 12.31 8.56
N ARG A 46 -4.84 11.59 9.67
CA ARG A 46 -5.66 12.07 10.80
C ARG A 46 -5.15 13.40 11.37
N ARG A 47 -3.83 13.53 11.55
CA ARG A 47 -3.23 14.80 11.99
C ARG A 47 -3.44 15.93 10.99
N LEU A 48 -3.43 15.62 9.68
CA LEU A 48 -3.73 16.60 8.64
C LEU A 48 -5.20 17.03 8.69
N ASP A 49 -6.13 16.10 8.92
CA ASP A 49 -7.55 16.42 9.09
C ASP A 49 -7.77 17.37 10.29
N ASP A 50 -7.20 17.02 11.45
CA ASP A 50 -7.26 17.86 12.66
C ASP A 50 -6.66 19.25 12.42
N ALA A 51 -5.51 19.32 11.74
CA ALA A 51 -4.86 20.60 11.40
C ALA A 51 -5.73 21.44 10.46
N THR A 52 -6.38 20.80 9.49
CA THR A 52 -7.27 21.47 8.53
C THR A 52 -8.49 22.05 9.22
N GLN A 53 -9.14 21.28 10.11
CA GLN A 53 -10.25 21.77 10.93
C GLN A 53 -9.83 22.96 11.81
N SER A 54 -8.66 22.87 12.44
CA SER A 54 -8.10 23.95 13.26
C SER A 54 -7.85 25.24 12.46
N ILE A 55 -7.31 25.13 11.24
CA ILE A 55 -7.13 26.27 10.35
C ILE A 55 -8.49 26.86 9.94
N GLY A 56 -9.47 26.01 9.59
CA GLY A 56 -10.83 26.43 9.28
C GLY A 56 -11.48 27.25 10.39
N GLN A 57 -11.36 26.81 11.65
CA GLN A 57 -11.86 27.55 12.82
C GLN A 57 -11.16 28.90 13.01
N ARG A 58 -9.85 28.96 12.79
CA ARG A 58 -9.08 30.22 12.87
C ARG A 58 -9.51 31.20 11.78
N LEU A 59 -9.72 30.73 10.55
CA LEU A 59 -10.23 31.56 9.45
C LEU A 59 -11.65 32.08 9.75
N ALA A 60 -12.54 31.24 10.29
CA ALA A 60 -13.86 31.66 10.73
C ALA A 60 -13.79 32.77 11.79
N THR A 61 -12.88 32.62 12.77
CA THR A 61 -12.64 33.66 13.79
C THR A 61 -12.15 34.96 13.17
N ILE A 62 -11.22 34.91 12.21
CA ILE A 62 -10.73 36.11 11.50
C ILE A 62 -11.88 36.78 10.74
N SER A 63 -12.74 36.00 10.08
CA SER A 63 -13.93 36.50 9.39
C SER A 63 -14.86 37.28 10.33
N GLU A 64 -15.19 36.71 11.49
CA GLU A 64 -16.02 37.38 12.51
C GLU A 64 -15.38 38.68 13.01
N LYS A 65 -14.07 38.68 13.28
CA LYS A 65 -13.35 39.89 13.70
C LYS A 65 -13.36 40.95 12.61
N ALA A 66 -13.19 40.56 11.34
CA ALA A 66 -13.25 41.48 10.21
C ALA A 66 -14.64 42.13 10.11
N THR A 67 -15.73 41.37 10.26
CA THR A 67 -17.09 41.92 10.32
C THR A 67 -17.27 42.92 11.48
N GLY A 68 -16.70 42.62 12.65
CA GLY A 68 -16.69 43.55 13.78
C GLY A 68 -15.96 44.86 13.46
N ILE A 69 -14.82 44.79 12.77
CA ILE A 69 -14.08 45.99 12.33
C ILE A 69 -14.91 46.79 11.32
N THR A 70 -15.56 46.15 10.36
CA THR A 70 -16.44 46.85 9.40
C THR A 70 -17.50 47.68 10.13
N SER A 71 -18.14 47.12 11.17
CA SER A 71 -19.13 47.86 11.96
C SER A 71 -18.53 49.06 12.70
N ILE A 72 -17.32 48.94 13.23
CA ILE A 72 -16.61 50.05 13.91
C ILE A 72 -16.28 51.14 12.90
N VAL A 73 -15.73 50.77 11.74
CA VAL A 73 -15.37 51.69 10.65
C VAL A 73 -16.60 52.47 10.20
N THR A 74 -17.75 51.80 9.97
CA THR A 74 -19.01 52.47 9.63
C THR A 74 -19.44 53.50 10.68
N THR A 75 -19.26 53.20 11.96
CA THR A 75 -19.56 54.17 13.04
C THR A 75 -18.59 55.35 13.03
N ILE A 76 -17.30 55.13 12.81
CA ILE A 76 -16.31 56.21 12.75
C ILE A 76 -16.60 57.11 11.54
N THR A 77 -16.93 56.55 10.38
CA THR A 77 -17.32 57.33 9.19
C THR A 77 -18.52 58.22 9.50
N LYS A 78 -19.57 57.69 10.16
CA LYS A 78 -20.72 58.49 10.60
C LYS A 78 -20.33 59.62 11.56
N VAL A 79 -19.41 59.37 12.50
CA VAL A 79 -18.90 60.39 13.43
C VAL A 79 -18.11 61.46 12.68
N ALA A 80 -17.27 61.07 11.71
CA ALA A 80 -16.52 61.99 10.87
C ALA A 80 -17.46 62.88 10.05
N ASP A 81 -18.50 62.30 9.43
CA ASP A 81 -19.52 63.04 8.68
C ASP A 81 -20.30 64.03 9.57
N GLN A 82 -20.69 63.61 10.77
CA GLN A 82 -21.34 64.49 11.75
C GLN A 82 -20.40 65.62 12.20
N THR A 83 -19.13 65.32 12.46
CA THR A 83 -18.13 66.30 12.85
C THR A 83 -17.88 67.31 11.72
N ASN A 84 -17.87 66.85 10.47
CA ASN A 84 -17.79 67.68 9.28
C ASN A 84 -18.99 68.64 9.22
N LEU A 85 -20.22 68.14 9.36
CA LEU A 85 -21.42 68.97 9.40
C LEU A 85 -21.42 70.00 10.54
N LEU A 86 -21.01 69.59 11.75
CA LEU A 86 -20.84 70.48 12.90
C LEU A 86 -19.82 71.59 12.62
N SER A 87 -18.70 71.26 11.98
CA SER A 87 -17.67 72.22 11.62
C SER A 87 -18.13 73.25 10.59
N VAL A 88 -18.98 72.83 9.64
CA VAL A 88 -19.59 73.72 8.65
C VAL A 88 -20.54 74.70 9.34
N ASN A 89 -21.39 74.21 10.24
CA ASN A 89 -22.30 75.07 11.01
C ASN A 89 -21.52 76.06 11.89
N ALA A 90 -20.42 75.63 12.52
CA ALA A 90 -19.56 76.51 13.30
C ALA A 90 -18.86 77.57 12.43
N ALA A 91 -18.43 77.21 11.22
CA ALA A 91 -17.85 78.16 10.28
C ALA A 91 -18.87 79.23 9.83
N ILE A 92 -20.12 78.83 9.54
CA ILE A 92 -21.21 79.74 9.17
C ILE A 92 -21.49 80.73 10.31
N GLU A 93 -21.63 80.26 11.55
CA GLU A 93 -21.94 81.15 12.68
C GLU A 93 -20.73 82.05 13.03
N ALA A 94 -19.50 81.58 12.81
CA ALA A 94 -18.29 82.39 12.95
C ALA A 94 -18.20 83.51 11.90
N GLU A 95 -18.57 83.25 10.63
CA GLU A 95 -18.66 84.30 9.60
C GLU A 95 -19.72 85.35 9.93
N LYS A 96 -20.86 84.91 10.48
CA LYS A 96 -21.96 85.78 10.89
C LYS A 96 -21.60 86.70 12.07
N ALA A 97 -20.67 86.29 12.93
CA ALA A 97 -20.14 87.10 14.03
C ALA A 97 -19.11 88.17 13.59
N GLY A 98 -18.73 88.22 12.31
CA GLY A 98 -17.82 89.22 11.76
C GLY A 98 -16.42 89.13 12.37
N GLU A 99 -15.84 90.27 12.75
CA GLU A 99 -14.47 90.31 13.32
C GLU A 99 -14.33 89.52 14.63
N TYR A 100 -15.40 89.41 15.43
CA TYR A 100 -15.39 88.65 16.68
C TYR A 100 -15.34 87.13 16.47
N GLY A 101 -15.68 86.64 15.26
CA GLY A 101 -15.69 85.22 14.89
C GLY A 101 -14.41 84.73 14.21
N ALA A 102 -13.45 85.61 13.89
CA ALA A 102 -12.29 85.26 13.08
C ALA A 102 -11.46 84.09 13.65
N GLY A 103 -11.25 84.05 14.97
CA GLY A 103 -10.55 82.95 15.65
C GLY A 103 -11.34 81.62 15.61
N PHE A 104 -12.67 81.69 15.80
CA PHE A 104 -13.55 80.53 15.70
C PHE A 104 -13.61 79.95 14.29
N LEU A 105 -13.53 80.80 13.26
CA LEU A 105 -13.53 80.37 11.86
C LEU A 105 -12.30 79.53 11.53
N VAL A 106 -11.12 79.87 12.07
CA VAL A 106 -9.89 79.08 11.90
C VAL A 106 -10.05 77.69 12.53
N VAL A 107 -10.58 77.64 13.76
CA VAL A 107 -10.84 76.37 14.47
C VAL A 107 -11.84 75.52 13.71
N ALA A 108 -12.94 76.09 13.21
CA ALA A 108 -13.95 75.38 12.45
C ALA A 108 -13.39 74.76 11.17
N ARG A 109 -12.52 75.48 10.43
CA ARG A 109 -11.84 74.92 9.24
C ARG A 109 -10.88 73.79 9.60
N GLU A 110 -10.18 73.89 10.72
CA GLU A 110 -9.26 72.82 11.16
C GLU A 110 -10.02 71.56 11.60
N ILE A 111 -11.15 71.72 12.30
CA ILE A 111 -12.05 70.60 12.63
C ILE A 111 -12.56 69.93 11.36
N ARG A 112 -12.98 70.71 10.35
CA ARG A 112 -13.40 70.19 9.05
C ARG A 112 -12.30 69.36 8.40
N ARG A 113 -11.09 69.91 8.34
CA ARG A 113 -9.92 69.26 7.76
C ARG A 113 -9.62 67.92 8.43
N LEU A 114 -9.70 67.86 9.77
CA LEU A 114 -9.51 66.64 10.55
C LEU A 114 -10.63 65.63 10.31
N ALA A 115 -11.89 66.08 10.18
CA ALA A 115 -13.03 65.22 9.87
C ALA A 115 -12.90 64.58 8.47
N ASP A 116 -12.53 65.37 7.45
CA ASP A 116 -12.28 64.86 6.09
C ASP A 116 -11.10 63.87 6.07
N GLN A 117 -10.02 64.13 6.83
CA GLN A 117 -8.91 63.19 6.99
C GLN A 117 -9.32 61.89 7.67
N ALA A 118 -10.16 61.96 8.72
CA ALA A 118 -10.69 60.78 9.40
C ALA A 118 -11.57 59.95 8.45
N ALA A 119 -12.45 60.59 7.67
CA ALA A 119 -13.28 59.92 6.68
C ALA A 119 -12.43 59.18 5.63
N GLY A 120 -11.41 59.84 5.08
CA GLY A 120 -10.47 59.22 4.14
C GLY A 120 -9.74 58.01 4.74
N ALA A 121 -9.24 58.13 5.97
CA ALA A 121 -8.60 57.02 6.67
C ALA A 121 -9.57 55.84 6.92
N THR A 122 -10.85 56.11 7.25
CA THR A 122 -11.85 55.05 7.42
C THR A 122 -12.14 54.30 6.13
N MET A 123 -12.19 54.99 4.98
CA MET A 123 -12.37 54.35 3.67
C MET A 123 -11.20 53.41 3.33
N ASP A 124 -9.96 53.81 3.64
CA ASP A 124 -8.80 52.95 3.45
C ASP A 124 -8.86 51.70 4.34
N ILE A 125 -9.29 51.84 5.60
CA ILE A 125 -9.50 50.69 6.50
C ILE A 125 -10.60 49.78 5.96
N GLU A 126 -11.72 50.32 5.50
CA GLU A 126 -12.82 49.55 4.91
C GLU A 126 -12.34 48.70 3.73
N ARG A 127 -11.55 49.30 2.82
CA ARG A 127 -10.95 48.59 1.69
C ARG A 127 -10.01 47.47 2.14
N MET A 128 -9.15 47.71 3.13
CA MET A 128 -8.25 46.68 3.66
C MET A 128 -9.01 45.53 4.31
N VAL A 129 -10.09 45.82 5.06
CA VAL A 129 -10.95 44.81 5.69
C VAL A 129 -11.69 43.99 4.63
N GLY A 130 -12.19 44.63 3.57
CA GLY A 130 -12.82 43.92 2.44
C GLY A 130 -11.85 42.98 1.73
N GLN A 131 -10.61 43.40 1.51
CA GLN A 131 -9.55 42.53 0.96
C GLN A 131 -9.25 41.35 1.90
N MET A 132 -9.21 41.59 3.21
CA MET A 132 -9.01 40.55 4.22
C MET A 132 -10.15 39.54 4.23
N GLN A 133 -11.41 39.98 4.17
CA GLN A 133 -12.58 39.09 4.11
C GLN A 133 -12.56 38.22 2.85
N SER A 134 -12.20 38.79 1.69
CA SER A 134 -12.07 38.06 0.43
C SER A 134 -10.95 37.00 0.51
N ALA A 135 -9.80 37.35 1.09
CA ALA A 135 -8.69 36.43 1.30
C ALA A 135 -9.07 35.28 2.26
N VAL A 136 -9.80 35.59 3.35
CA VAL A 136 -10.30 34.58 4.30
C VAL A 136 -11.29 33.64 3.63
N SER A 137 -12.27 34.17 2.89
CA SER A 137 -13.24 33.37 2.14
C SER A 137 -12.55 32.42 1.15
N SER A 138 -11.57 32.93 0.40
CA SER A 138 -10.75 32.10 -0.48
C SER A 138 -9.97 31.03 0.28
N GLY A 139 -9.40 31.38 1.43
CA GLY A 139 -8.70 30.43 2.31
C GLY A 139 -9.61 29.32 2.82
N VAL A 140 -10.87 29.62 3.17
CA VAL A 140 -11.85 28.60 3.61
C VAL A 140 -12.16 27.63 2.47
N MET A 141 -12.41 28.12 1.25
CA MET A 141 -12.65 27.23 0.10
C MET A 141 -11.46 26.31 -0.19
N GLU A 142 -10.23 26.81 -0.05
CA GLU A 142 -9.03 25.98 -0.23
C GLU A 142 -8.87 24.96 0.90
N MET A 143 -9.23 25.30 2.14
CA MET A 143 -9.25 24.34 3.24
C MET A 143 -10.31 23.25 3.04
N ASP A 144 -11.48 23.57 2.50
CA ASP A 144 -12.51 22.57 2.17
C ASP A 144 -12.03 21.59 1.10
N ARG A 145 -11.35 22.10 0.06
CA ARG A 145 -10.70 21.26 -0.97
C ARG A 145 -9.60 20.40 -0.38
N PHE A 146 -8.79 20.96 0.51
CA PHE A 146 -7.73 20.23 1.18
C PHE A 146 -8.28 19.12 2.09
N ALA A 147 -9.35 19.39 2.84
CA ALA A 147 -10.04 18.37 3.64
C ALA A 147 -10.56 17.22 2.77
N GLU A 148 -11.13 17.52 1.59
CA GLU A 148 -11.56 16.48 0.65
C GLU A 148 -10.38 15.64 0.13
N ALA A 149 -9.26 16.28 -0.20
CA ALA A 149 -8.05 15.58 -0.62
C ALA A 149 -7.50 14.66 0.49
N VAL A 150 -7.52 15.11 1.75
CA VAL A 150 -7.13 14.29 2.90
C VAL A 150 -8.07 13.10 3.07
N ARG A 151 -9.39 13.29 2.97
CA ARG A 151 -10.38 12.19 3.04
C ARG A 151 -10.17 11.16 1.93
N SER A 152 -9.93 11.62 0.69
CA SER A 152 -9.57 10.72 -0.41
C SER A 152 -8.27 9.97 -0.13
N GLY A 153 -7.28 10.63 0.48
CA GLY A 153 -6.02 10.00 0.90
C GLY A 153 -6.22 8.89 1.93
N VAL A 154 -7.11 9.08 2.90
CA VAL A 154 -7.49 8.05 3.89
C VAL A 154 -8.09 6.82 3.20
N HIS A 155 -9.05 7.02 2.28
CA HIS A 155 -9.64 5.91 1.54
C HIS A 155 -8.62 5.13 0.70
N GLU A 156 -7.65 5.82 0.08
CA GLU A 156 -6.57 5.15 -0.64
C GLU A 156 -5.67 4.32 0.28
N VAL A 157 -5.35 4.83 1.48
CA VAL A 157 -4.61 4.07 2.50
C VAL A 157 -5.36 2.80 2.91
N GLU A 158 -6.67 2.89 3.16
CA GLU A 158 -7.52 1.74 3.48
C GLU A 158 -7.53 0.69 2.35
N ARG A 159 -7.65 1.16 1.10
CA ARG A 159 -7.63 0.31 -0.09
C ARG A 159 -6.30 -0.43 -0.23
N ILE A 160 -5.17 0.25 -0.07
CA ILE A 160 -3.84 -0.37 -0.16
C ILE A 160 -3.60 -1.33 1.02
N SER A 161 -4.08 -0.99 2.22
CA SER A 161 -4.00 -1.87 3.40
C SER A 161 -4.73 -3.20 3.16
N THR A 162 -5.90 -3.15 2.52
CA THR A 162 -6.65 -4.34 2.11
C THR A 162 -5.87 -5.16 1.09
N GLN A 163 -5.22 -4.52 0.12
CA GLN A 163 -4.39 -5.19 -0.89
C GLN A 163 -3.19 -5.91 -0.25
N PHE A 164 -2.49 -5.29 0.71
CA PHE A 164 -1.42 -5.98 1.45
C PHE A 164 -1.93 -7.16 2.26
N SER A 165 -3.11 -7.05 2.88
CA SER A 165 -3.73 -8.15 3.60
C SER A 165 -4.02 -9.35 2.69
N GLN A 166 -4.53 -9.08 1.47
CA GLN A 166 -4.73 -10.11 0.45
C GLN A 166 -3.42 -10.73 -0.03
N ILE A 167 -2.34 -9.94 -0.17
CA ILE A 167 -1.01 -10.47 -0.51
C ILE A 167 -0.53 -11.44 0.57
N ILE A 168 -0.63 -11.06 1.85
CA ILE A 168 -0.21 -11.91 2.98
C ILE A 168 -1.00 -13.22 2.99
N GLU A 169 -2.32 -13.16 2.76
CA GLU A 169 -3.19 -14.34 2.67
C GLU A 169 -2.79 -15.25 1.50
N GLN A 170 -2.60 -14.69 0.29
CA GLN A 170 -2.19 -15.47 -0.88
C GLN A 170 -0.81 -16.11 -0.72
N VAL A 171 0.13 -15.39 -0.12
CA VAL A 171 1.45 -15.93 0.21
C VAL A 171 1.30 -17.10 1.19
N GLY A 172 0.47 -16.97 2.22
CA GLY A 172 0.18 -18.06 3.16
C GLY A 172 -0.40 -19.31 2.49
N HIS A 173 -1.36 -19.15 1.57
CA HIS A 173 -1.90 -20.25 0.77
C HIS A 173 -0.86 -20.88 -0.17
N GLY A 174 0.00 -20.05 -0.76
CA GLY A 174 1.11 -20.50 -1.60
C GLY A 174 2.08 -21.38 -0.82
N THR A 175 2.53 -20.91 0.35
CA THR A 175 3.42 -21.66 1.24
C THR A 175 2.87 -23.03 1.62
N GLU A 176 1.58 -23.13 1.98
CA GLU A 176 0.96 -24.43 2.28
C GLU A 176 0.92 -25.35 1.06
N SER A 177 0.64 -24.82 -0.12
CA SER A 177 0.67 -25.59 -1.37
C SER A 177 2.08 -26.12 -1.68
N PHE A 178 3.11 -25.29 -1.48
CA PHE A 178 4.50 -25.70 -1.65
C PHE A 178 4.94 -26.75 -0.64
N ARG A 179 4.43 -26.69 0.59
CA ARG A 179 4.65 -27.72 1.62
C ARG A 179 4.15 -29.09 1.14
N VAL A 180 2.94 -29.15 0.58
CA VAL A 180 2.36 -30.39 0.03
C VAL A 180 3.19 -30.91 -1.15
N VAL A 181 3.64 -30.04 -2.06
CA VAL A 181 4.51 -30.44 -3.18
C VAL A 181 5.85 -30.98 -2.68
N LYS A 182 6.48 -30.32 -1.70
CA LYS A 182 7.74 -30.77 -1.09
C LYS A 182 7.60 -32.17 -0.48
N GLU A 183 6.49 -32.44 0.22
CA GLU A 183 6.19 -33.76 0.79
C GLU A 183 5.98 -34.82 -0.31
N GLY A 184 5.22 -34.50 -1.36
CA GLY A 184 5.01 -35.38 -2.50
C GLY A 184 6.32 -35.73 -3.24
N MET A 185 7.21 -34.75 -3.42
CA MET A 185 8.52 -34.99 -4.04
C MET A 185 9.42 -35.87 -3.19
N ARG A 186 9.37 -35.71 -1.87
CA ARG A 186 10.11 -36.57 -0.94
C ARG A 186 9.63 -38.03 -1.03
N SER A 187 8.31 -38.23 -1.02
CA SER A 187 7.72 -39.56 -1.20
C SER A 187 8.05 -40.17 -2.57
N GLN A 188 8.09 -39.36 -3.63
CA GLN A 188 8.47 -39.82 -4.96
C GLN A 188 9.95 -40.25 -5.04
N ALA A 189 10.85 -39.51 -4.38
CA ALA A 189 12.26 -39.88 -4.29
C ALA A 189 12.46 -41.19 -3.52
N GLU A 190 11.72 -41.39 -2.42
CA GLU A 190 11.71 -42.64 -1.65
C GLU A 190 11.17 -43.82 -2.48
N GLY A 191 10.05 -43.62 -3.19
CA GLY A 191 9.47 -44.64 -4.07
C GLY A 191 10.40 -45.02 -5.22
N ALA A 192 11.11 -44.05 -5.80
CA ALA A 192 12.14 -44.31 -6.79
C ALA A 192 13.26 -45.18 -6.22
N GLN A 193 13.74 -44.89 -5.00
CA GLN A 193 14.75 -45.72 -4.34
C GLN A 193 14.28 -47.17 -4.15
N GLN A 194 13.04 -47.38 -3.70
CA GLN A 194 12.46 -48.72 -3.55
C GLN A 194 12.39 -49.48 -4.88
N ILE A 195 12.00 -48.81 -5.98
CA ILE A 195 12.00 -49.41 -7.32
C ILE A 195 13.42 -49.79 -7.75
N ASN A 196 14.41 -48.96 -7.45
CA ASN A 196 15.81 -49.26 -7.77
C ASN A 196 16.28 -50.55 -7.07
N ASP A 197 15.93 -50.71 -5.80
CA ASP A 197 16.30 -51.88 -5.00
C ASP A 197 15.57 -53.15 -5.47
N ALA A 198 14.28 -53.04 -5.81
CA ALA A 198 13.50 -54.12 -6.42
C ALA A 198 14.08 -54.56 -7.78
N MET A 199 14.47 -53.61 -8.62
CA MET A 199 15.09 -53.89 -9.93
C MET A 199 16.46 -54.57 -9.79
N THR A 200 17.24 -54.18 -8.78
CA THR A 200 18.52 -54.84 -8.46
C THR A 200 18.28 -56.30 -8.08
N THR A 201 17.29 -56.55 -7.24
CA THR A 201 16.88 -57.90 -6.82
C THR A 201 16.37 -58.73 -8.00
N LEU A 202 15.52 -58.15 -8.86
CA LEU A 202 14.99 -58.80 -10.06
C LEU A 202 16.12 -59.18 -11.04
N THR A 203 17.09 -58.29 -11.22
CA THR A 203 18.25 -58.54 -12.10
C THR A 203 19.11 -59.70 -11.57
N ALA A 204 19.31 -59.78 -10.25
CA ALA A 204 20.00 -60.90 -9.62
C ALA A 204 19.23 -62.22 -9.82
N GLY A 205 17.91 -62.23 -9.60
CA GLY A 205 17.06 -63.40 -9.82
C GLY A 205 17.01 -63.86 -11.29
N ALA A 206 16.97 -62.92 -12.24
CA ALA A 206 17.02 -63.21 -13.67
C ALA A 206 18.36 -63.85 -14.07
N ARG A 207 19.49 -63.36 -13.50
CA ARG A 207 20.81 -63.98 -13.68
C ARG A 207 20.85 -65.41 -13.17
N GLN A 208 20.35 -65.65 -11.95
CA GLN A 208 20.29 -67.00 -11.37
C GLN A 208 19.41 -67.94 -12.20
N THR A 209 18.26 -67.46 -12.69
CA THR A 209 17.36 -68.24 -13.54
C THR A 209 18.00 -68.61 -14.89
N SER A 210 18.73 -67.67 -15.49
CA SER A 210 19.49 -67.90 -16.72
C SER A 210 20.58 -68.96 -16.53
N GLN A 211 21.30 -68.90 -15.40
CA GLN A 211 22.30 -69.90 -15.03
C GLN A 211 21.65 -71.28 -14.84
N ALA A 212 20.58 -71.37 -14.04
CA ALA A 212 19.86 -72.62 -13.81
C ALA A 212 19.30 -73.23 -15.12
N SER A 213 18.82 -72.39 -16.03
CA SER A 213 18.36 -72.83 -17.36
C SER A 213 19.49 -73.41 -18.21
N THR A 214 20.68 -72.82 -18.11
CA THR A 214 21.89 -73.32 -18.80
C THR A 214 22.32 -74.67 -18.23
N GLU A 215 22.34 -74.81 -16.91
CA GLU A 215 22.63 -76.08 -16.22
C GLU A 215 21.60 -77.16 -16.55
N PHE A 216 20.31 -76.81 -16.57
CA PHE A 216 19.23 -77.72 -16.95
C PHE A 216 19.35 -78.18 -18.41
N ALA A 217 19.66 -77.27 -19.33
CA ALA A 217 19.90 -77.61 -20.73
C ALA A 217 21.10 -78.56 -20.90
N GLN A 218 22.15 -78.39 -20.09
CA GLN A 218 23.29 -79.31 -20.07
C GLN A 218 22.88 -80.69 -19.54
N ALA A 219 22.18 -80.75 -18.40
CA ALA A 219 21.68 -82.00 -17.84
C ALA A 219 20.74 -82.76 -18.81
N ALA A 220 19.89 -82.03 -19.54
CA ALA A 220 19.03 -82.61 -20.57
C ALA A 220 19.84 -83.23 -21.74
N LYS A 221 20.93 -82.57 -22.18
CA LYS A 221 21.85 -83.14 -23.18
C LYS A 221 22.54 -84.40 -22.66
N ASP A 222 23.01 -84.38 -21.42
CA ASP A 222 23.69 -85.52 -20.81
C ASP A 222 22.73 -86.72 -20.69
N LEU A 223 21.47 -86.47 -20.29
CA LEU A 223 20.42 -87.49 -20.25
C LEU A 223 20.11 -88.05 -21.65
N GLN A 224 20.01 -87.19 -22.67
CA GLN A 224 19.79 -87.63 -24.05
C GLN A 224 20.93 -88.53 -24.55
N SER A 225 22.18 -88.18 -24.20
CA SER A 225 23.36 -89.00 -24.51
C SER A 225 23.30 -90.36 -23.80
N ALA A 226 22.94 -90.39 -22.51
CA ALA A 226 22.80 -91.62 -21.74
C ALA A 226 21.70 -92.54 -22.32
N ILE A 227 20.55 -91.99 -22.72
CA ILE A 227 19.47 -92.74 -23.37
C ILE A 227 19.93 -93.31 -24.72
N ALA A 228 20.66 -92.54 -25.53
CA ALA A 228 21.21 -93.01 -26.79
C ALA A 228 22.21 -94.16 -26.57
N GLY A 229 23.08 -94.04 -25.56
CA GLY A 229 23.99 -95.10 -25.14
C GLY A 229 23.26 -96.38 -24.71
N LEU A 230 22.21 -96.25 -23.89
CA LEU A 230 21.39 -97.40 -23.47
C LEU A 230 20.69 -98.09 -24.65
N LYS A 231 20.11 -97.32 -25.58
CA LYS A 231 19.52 -97.87 -26.82
C LYS A 231 20.55 -98.66 -27.64
N SER A 232 21.76 -98.11 -27.79
CA SER A 232 22.85 -98.78 -28.50
C SER A 232 23.22 -100.12 -27.82
N ALA A 233 23.38 -100.12 -26.49
CA ALA A 233 23.66 -101.33 -25.72
C ALA A 233 22.57 -102.40 -25.88
N ILE A 234 21.29 -102.02 -25.83
CA ILE A 234 20.16 -102.94 -26.05
C ILE A 234 20.19 -103.51 -27.47
N SER A 235 20.49 -102.71 -28.50
CA SER A 235 20.59 -103.20 -29.88
C SER A 235 21.73 -104.20 -30.07
N MET A 236 22.87 -104.01 -29.41
CA MET A 236 23.97 -105.00 -29.43
C MET A 236 23.57 -106.33 -28.79
N PHE A 237 22.82 -106.31 -27.69
CA PHE A 237 22.31 -107.54 -27.06
C PHE A 237 21.30 -108.27 -27.95
N ARG A 238 20.47 -107.55 -28.71
CA ARG A 238 19.51 -108.13 -29.67
C ARG A 238 20.15 -108.77 -30.90
N LEU A 239 21.41 -108.45 -31.23
CA LEU A 239 22.17 -109.04 -32.34
C LEU A 239 22.95 -110.31 -31.94
N ARG A 240 22.99 -110.63 -30.64
CA ARG A 240 23.70 -111.80 -30.08
C ARG A 240 22.77 -112.96 -29.68
N HIS A 241 21.49 -112.86 -30.01
CA HIS A 241 20.52 -113.96 -30.01
C HIS A 241 19.99 -114.14 -31.43
#